data_AF-A0A2P4YTZ0-F1
#
_entry.id   AF-A0A2P4YTZ0-F1
#
_cell.length_a   1.000
_cell.length_b   1.000
_cell.length_c   1.000
_cell.angle_alpha   90.00
_cell.angle_beta   90.00
_cell.angle_gamma   90.00
#
_symmetry.space_group_name_H-M   'P 1'
#
loop_
_entity.id
_entity.type
_entity.pdbx_description
1 polymer ?
#
loop_
_entity_poly.entity_id
_entity_poly.type
_entity_poly.pdbx_seq_one_letter_code
_entity_poly.pdbx_strand_id
1 'polypeptide(L)'
;MFRERVTTLMQQGDTYAKRLDSERRRSVDLETQLRALRDEHFQARKALCDTTNAQLCAATTELKPIRTLENRLDKVLTRYNEVCNANKALREQIQALRREKVQQAAVLDKLERETAQAQGEAAQVAQASQAASDARDRANRQSEALRNQVADDNINFESGWYEKTEQLAEDRAMIRDIPRLRTPKSSSRPHFINSTTPGSINSPCSNTPGRSLPGGFKLLSTPDIKLRDETQRNERLLHEKANDLQKQSERLRTAQDGLSKIKRKTGERDSHALAAALIAAEEKNFSLFNMINELSTEMEALEVENNALEAQVNEQTRDGSMGSAEDARRRALKQQLEDQIEKSRQKVSRLEARHSEAAEAAEVMKTGAMGLFHKLQGPNDEAFAAQLSAHGVTDITMAQLLGLIEQRRWVPSIQL
;
A
#
# COMPACT_ATOMS: atom_id res chain seq x y z
N MET A 1 25.72 90.47 106.35
CA MET A 1 26.29 90.66 105.00
C MET A 1 26.88 89.38 104.39
N PHE A 2 28.19 89.10 104.48
CA PHE A 2 28.84 88.09 103.62
C PHE A 2 28.31 86.66 103.86
N ARG A 3 28.10 86.28 105.13
CA ARG A 3 27.59 84.95 105.52
C ARG A 3 26.18 84.70 104.96
N GLU A 4 25.26 85.67 105.05
CA GLU A 4 23.92 85.51 104.45
C GLU A 4 23.95 85.46 102.91
N ARG A 5 24.91 86.16 102.28
CA ARG A 5 25.09 86.08 100.82
C ARG A 5 25.58 84.70 100.39
N VAL A 6 26.45 84.06 101.17
CA VAL A 6 26.86 82.66 100.93
C VAL A 6 25.68 81.70 101.14
N THR A 7 24.91 81.81 102.23
CA THR A 7 23.78 80.89 102.47
C THR A 7 22.67 81.04 101.44
N THR A 8 22.39 82.26 100.96
CA THR A 8 21.40 82.48 99.88
C THR A 8 21.89 81.95 98.53
N LEU A 9 23.19 82.04 98.22
CA LEU A 9 23.77 81.41 97.02
C LEU A 9 23.77 79.87 97.12
N MET A 10 24.02 79.29 98.30
CA MET A 10 23.90 77.84 98.51
C MET A 10 22.46 77.36 98.31
N GLN A 11 21.49 78.03 98.93
CA GLN A 11 20.06 77.72 98.76
C GLN A 11 19.62 77.84 97.29
N GLN A 12 20.11 78.86 96.56
CA GLN A 12 19.88 78.98 95.12
C GLN A 12 20.48 77.78 94.37
N GLY A 13 21.73 77.41 94.65
CA GLY A 13 22.38 76.20 94.14
C GLY A 13 21.54 74.93 94.36
N ASP A 14 21.06 74.71 95.59
CA ASP A 14 20.20 73.57 95.93
C ASP A 14 18.87 73.57 95.15
N THR A 15 18.26 74.74 94.92
CA THR A 15 17.04 74.84 94.10
C THR A 15 17.31 74.61 92.61
N TYR A 16 18.46 75.04 92.09
CA TYR A 16 18.86 74.75 90.71
C TYR A 16 19.20 73.27 90.53
N ALA A 17 19.90 72.64 91.48
CA ALA A 17 20.19 71.20 91.46
C ALA A 17 18.90 70.37 91.45
N LYS A 18 17.94 70.67 92.34
CA LYS A 18 16.62 69.99 92.37
C LYS A 18 15.85 70.14 91.06
N ARG A 19 15.89 71.33 90.43
CA ARG A 19 15.26 71.57 89.12
C ARG A 19 15.97 70.82 87.98
N LEU A 20 17.31 70.81 87.99
CA LEU A 20 18.13 70.07 87.04
C LEU A 20 17.82 68.58 87.10
N ASP A 21 17.70 68.00 88.30
CA ASP A 21 17.40 66.58 88.47
C ASP A 21 15.95 66.22 88.13
N SER A 22 14.97 67.13 88.31
CA SER A 22 13.62 66.92 87.78
C SER A 22 13.56 66.96 86.26
N GLU A 23 14.26 67.89 85.61
CA GLU A 23 14.29 67.95 84.13
C GLU A 23 15.15 66.82 83.52
N ARG A 24 16.18 66.33 84.22
CA ARG A 24 16.91 65.10 83.84
C ARG A 24 15.99 63.87 83.84
N ARG A 25 15.20 63.68 84.90
CA ARG A 25 14.20 62.59 84.97
C ARG A 25 13.21 62.71 83.83
N ARG A 26 12.60 63.88 83.66
CA ARG A 26 11.68 64.19 82.56
C ARG A 26 12.28 63.92 81.18
N SER A 27 13.56 64.22 80.97
CA SER A 27 14.28 63.94 79.73
C SER A 27 14.40 62.43 79.48
N VAL A 28 14.74 61.64 80.51
CA VAL A 28 14.79 60.16 80.43
C VAL A 28 13.39 59.57 80.17
N ASP A 29 12.36 60.11 80.84
CA ASP A 29 10.97 59.69 80.63
C ASP A 29 10.54 59.94 79.16
N LEU A 30 10.81 61.14 78.64
CA LEU A 30 10.55 61.49 77.23
C LEU A 30 11.38 60.66 76.25
N GLU A 31 12.64 60.33 76.57
CA GLU A 31 13.44 59.41 75.76
C GLU A 31 12.86 57.99 75.72
N THR A 32 12.35 57.46 76.84
CA THR A 32 11.72 56.13 76.84
C THR A 32 10.41 56.11 76.06
N GLN A 33 9.59 57.16 76.17
CA GLN A 33 8.39 57.34 75.33
C GLN A 33 8.75 57.45 73.84
N LEU A 34 9.80 58.19 73.48
CA LEU A 34 10.29 58.30 72.11
C LEU A 34 10.89 56.98 71.56
N ARG A 35 11.43 56.10 72.41
CA ARG A 35 11.82 54.73 72.01
C ARG A 35 10.58 53.89 71.74
N ALA A 36 9.65 53.81 72.69
CA ALA A 36 8.40 53.04 72.55
C ALA A 36 7.62 53.42 71.28
N LEU A 37 7.40 54.72 71.02
CA LEU A 37 6.70 55.20 69.82
C LEU A 37 7.45 54.88 68.52
N ARG A 38 8.79 54.80 68.53
CA ARG A 38 9.58 54.37 67.36
C ARG A 38 9.45 52.87 67.13
N ASP A 39 9.44 52.07 68.20
CA ASP A 39 9.29 50.62 68.15
C ASP A 39 7.87 50.22 67.71
N GLU A 40 6.84 50.92 68.18
CA GLU A 40 5.45 50.79 67.71
C GLU A 40 5.33 51.17 66.21
N HIS A 41 5.88 52.32 65.81
CA HIS A 41 5.86 52.74 64.41
C HIS A 41 6.65 51.79 63.49
N PHE A 42 7.75 51.20 63.97
CA PHE A 42 8.49 50.16 63.26
C PHE A 42 7.67 48.87 63.12
N GLN A 43 7.01 48.42 64.19
CA GLN A 43 6.11 47.26 64.16
C GLN A 43 4.93 47.48 63.21
N ALA A 44 4.30 48.66 63.25
CA ALA A 44 3.20 49.01 62.34
C ALA A 44 3.66 49.02 60.86
N ARG A 45 4.82 49.64 60.56
CA ARG A 45 5.41 49.59 59.21
C ARG A 45 5.75 48.18 58.76
N LYS A 46 6.26 47.33 59.66
CA LYS A 46 6.56 45.93 59.36
C LYS A 46 5.28 45.16 59.05
N ALA A 47 4.25 45.24 59.89
CA ALA A 47 2.96 44.59 59.66
C ALA A 47 2.31 45.03 58.34
N LEU A 48 2.39 46.31 57.98
CA LEU A 48 1.90 46.81 56.69
C LEU A 48 2.69 46.26 55.49
N CYS A 49 4.02 46.09 55.62
CA CYS A 49 4.86 45.45 54.60
C CYS A 49 4.54 43.95 54.45
N ASP A 50 4.46 43.23 55.58
CA ASP A 50 4.21 41.78 55.59
C ASP A 50 2.80 41.45 55.04
N THR A 51 1.78 42.26 55.37
CA THR A 51 0.41 42.10 54.85
C THR A 51 0.29 42.44 53.36
N THR A 52 0.95 43.50 52.87
CA THR A 52 0.92 43.84 51.43
C THR A 52 1.66 42.82 50.57
N ASN A 53 2.79 42.27 51.05
CA ASN A 53 3.43 41.12 50.41
C ASN A 53 2.52 39.88 50.41
N ALA A 54 1.85 39.58 51.54
CA ALA A 54 0.93 38.45 51.61
C ALA A 54 -0.25 38.57 50.61
N GLN A 55 -0.80 39.77 50.43
CA GLN A 55 -1.86 40.03 49.45
C GLN A 55 -1.37 39.86 48.00
N LEU A 56 -0.16 40.35 47.66
CA LEU A 56 0.45 40.13 46.34
C LEU A 56 0.74 38.64 46.08
N CYS A 57 1.20 37.90 47.09
CA CYS A 57 1.36 36.45 47.01
C CYS A 57 0.01 35.73 46.81
N ALA A 58 -1.03 36.11 47.56
CA ALA A 58 -2.36 35.52 47.45
C ALA A 58 -2.96 35.69 46.04
N ALA A 59 -3.01 36.93 45.53
CA ALA A 59 -3.53 37.23 44.19
C ALA A 59 -2.73 36.50 43.09
N THR A 60 -1.40 36.41 43.22
CA THR A 60 -0.58 35.65 42.26
C THR A 60 -0.64 34.14 42.46
N THR A 61 -1.16 33.62 43.58
CA THR A 61 -1.48 32.19 43.72
C THR A 61 -2.83 31.82 43.11
N GLU A 62 -3.84 32.69 43.14
CA GLU A 62 -5.16 32.42 42.54
C GLU A 62 -5.14 32.46 40.99
N LEU A 63 -4.26 33.27 40.39
CA LEU A 63 -4.09 33.33 38.93
C LEU A 63 -3.36 32.10 38.35
N LYS A 64 -2.58 31.36 39.16
CA LYS A 64 -1.85 30.16 38.71
C LYS A 64 -2.77 29.01 38.26
N PRO A 65 -3.78 28.55 39.05
CA PRO A 65 -4.67 27.48 38.60
C PRO A 65 -5.44 27.85 37.32
N ILE A 66 -5.94 29.08 37.22
CA ILE A 66 -6.58 29.60 35.99
C ILE A 66 -5.66 29.41 34.79
N ARG A 67 -4.42 29.90 34.88
CA ARG A 67 -3.43 29.76 33.80
C ARG A 67 -3.05 28.31 33.49
N THR A 68 -3.09 27.40 34.47
CA THR A 68 -2.90 25.95 34.19
C THR A 68 -4.11 25.29 33.52
N LEU A 69 -5.32 25.79 33.76
CA LEU A 69 -6.54 25.32 33.10
C LEU A 69 -6.61 25.82 31.66
N GLU A 70 -6.27 27.09 31.40
CA GLU A 70 -6.08 27.66 30.05
C GLU A 70 -5.08 26.84 29.23
N ASN A 71 -3.86 26.67 29.73
CA ASN A 71 -2.81 25.86 29.10
C ASN A 71 -3.19 24.38 28.91
N ARG A 72 -4.20 23.87 29.62
CA ARG A 72 -4.75 22.52 29.48
C ARG A 72 -5.88 22.48 28.45
N LEU A 73 -6.72 23.51 28.40
CA LEU A 73 -7.76 23.70 27.38
C LEU A 73 -7.13 23.85 26.00
N ASP A 74 -6.12 24.71 25.84
CA ASP A 74 -5.40 24.90 24.57
C ASP A 74 -4.85 23.57 24.03
N LYS A 75 -4.21 22.77 24.90
CA LYS A 75 -3.68 21.44 24.54
C LYS A 75 -4.77 20.43 24.17
N VAL A 76 -5.99 20.58 24.68
CA VAL A 76 -7.15 19.78 24.28
C VAL A 76 -7.73 20.28 22.95
N LEU A 77 -7.78 21.60 22.73
CA LEU A 77 -8.24 22.20 21.47
C LEU A 77 -7.31 21.87 20.31
N THR A 78 -5.99 21.95 20.48
CA THR A 78 -5.02 21.54 19.45
C THR A 78 -5.20 20.06 19.09
N ARG A 79 -5.31 19.17 20.09
CA ARG A 79 -5.56 17.74 19.87
C ARG A 79 -6.91 17.44 19.22
N TYR A 80 -7.94 18.20 19.57
CA TYR A 80 -9.24 18.10 18.92
C TYR A 80 -9.14 18.49 17.44
N ASN A 81 -8.44 19.58 17.12
CA ASN A 81 -8.21 20.02 15.74
C ASN A 81 -7.35 19.03 14.95
N GLU A 82 -6.29 18.46 15.55
CA GLU A 82 -5.50 17.34 14.99
C GLU A 82 -6.40 16.15 14.63
N VAL A 83 -7.23 15.68 15.58
CA VAL A 83 -8.15 14.55 15.38
C VAL A 83 -9.25 14.87 14.35
N CYS A 84 -9.74 16.10 14.30
CA CYS A 84 -10.69 16.55 13.27
C CYS A 84 -10.06 16.57 11.88
N ASN A 85 -8.83 17.05 11.74
CA ASN A 85 -8.09 17.05 10.48
C ASN A 85 -7.79 15.62 10.01
N ALA A 86 -7.36 14.72 10.91
CA ALA A 86 -7.18 13.30 10.61
C ALA A 86 -8.49 12.62 10.18
N ASN A 87 -9.61 12.92 10.87
CA ASN A 87 -10.94 12.43 10.47
C ASN A 87 -11.39 12.98 9.11
N LYS A 88 -11.03 14.22 8.77
CA LYS A 88 -11.30 14.79 7.43
C LYS A 88 -10.50 14.04 6.35
N ALA A 89 -9.20 13.86 6.54
CA ALA A 89 -8.35 13.12 5.61
C ALA A 89 -8.83 11.68 5.40
N LEU A 90 -9.19 10.97 6.48
CA LEU A 90 -9.78 9.62 6.39
C LEU A 90 -11.11 9.60 5.63
N ARG A 91 -11.97 10.61 5.81
CA ARG A 91 -13.23 10.74 5.03
C ARG A 91 -12.96 10.99 3.55
N GLU A 92 -11.95 11.80 3.22
CA GLU A 92 -11.55 12.09 1.85
C GLU A 92 -10.93 10.84 1.17
N GLN A 93 -10.09 10.08 1.88
CA GLN A 93 -9.57 8.79 1.44
C GLN A 93 -10.69 7.76 1.22
N ILE A 94 -11.65 7.65 2.15
CA ILE A 94 -12.84 6.79 1.99
C ILE A 94 -13.67 7.20 0.75
N GLN A 95 -13.77 8.49 0.44
CA GLN A 95 -14.43 8.93 -0.80
C GLN A 95 -13.61 8.61 -2.05
N ALA A 96 -12.27 8.73 -2.02
CA ALA A 96 -11.41 8.35 -3.13
C ALA A 96 -11.56 6.87 -3.46
N LEU A 97 -11.39 5.98 -2.46
CA LEU A 97 -11.55 4.53 -2.60
C LEU A 97 -12.97 4.13 -3.06
N ARG A 98 -14.00 4.90 -2.70
CA ARG A 98 -15.38 4.70 -3.22
C ARG A 98 -15.51 5.07 -4.70
N ARG A 99 -14.90 6.17 -5.16
CA ARG A 99 -14.87 6.55 -6.58
C ARG A 99 -14.11 5.52 -7.40
N GLU A 100 -12.93 5.12 -6.91
CA GLU A 100 -12.09 4.09 -7.52
C GLU A 100 -12.85 2.76 -7.64
N LYS A 101 -13.50 2.27 -6.58
CA LYS A 101 -14.30 1.04 -6.63
C LYS A 101 -15.44 1.11 -7.65
N VAL A 102 -16.09 2.26 -7.82
CA VAL A 102 -17.13 2.45 -8.85
C VAL A 102 -16.52 2.43 -10.26
N GLN A 103 -15.34 3.02 -10.45
CA GLN A 103 -14.61 2.98 -11.72
C GLN A 103 -14.13 1.55 -12.05
N GLN A 104 -13.58 0.83 -11.08
CA GLN A 104 -13.20 -0.58 -11.20
C GLN A 104 -14.41 -1.45 -11.58
N ALA A 105 -15.55 -1.27 -10.91
CA ALA A 105 -16.78 -1.98 -11.24
C ALA A 105 -17.22 -1.70 -12.68
N ALA A 106 -17.23 -0.43 -13.13
CA ALA A 106 -17.57 -0.06 -14.51
C ALA A 106 -16.61 -0.65 -15.56
N VAL A 107 -15.33 -0.87 -15.21
CA VAL A 107 -14.35 -1.56 -16.06
C VAL A 107 -14.62 -3.07 -16.11
N LEU A 108 -14.90 -3.72 -14.97
CA LEU A 108 -15.28 -5.14 -14.93
C LEU A 108 -16.53 -5.40 -15.76
N ASP A 109 -17.58 -4.60 -15.54
CA ASP A 109 -18.80 -4.52 -16.35
C ASP A 109 -18.53 -4.46 -17.87
N LYS A 110 -17.48 -3.72 -18.29
CA LYS A 110 -17.10 -3.58 -19.70
C LYS A 110 -16.38 -4.84 -20.21
N LEU A 111 -15.46 -5.39 -19.43
CA LEU A 111 -14.74 -6.62 -19.75
C LEU A 111 -15.66 -7.85 -19.80
N GLU A 112 -16.70 -7.90 -18.95
CA GLU A 112 -17.74 -8.95 -19.00
C GLU A 112 -18.57 -8.86 -20.29
N ARG A 113 -18.92 -7.65 -20.75
CA ARG A 113 -19.59 -7.47 -22.06
C ARG A 113 -18.69 -7.84 -23.23
N GLU A 114 -17.42 -7.44 -23.20
CA GLU A 114 -16.44 -7.74 -24.25
C GLU A 114 -16.13 -9.24 -24.34
N THR A 115 -16.01 -9.93 -23.20
CA THR A 115 -15.82 -11.39 -23.17
C THR A 115 -17.08 -12.16 -23.59
N ALA A 116 -18.29 -11.69 -23.22
CA ALA A 116 -19.54 -12.27 -23.71
C ALA A 116 -19.69 -12.08 -25.24
N GLN A 117 -19.33 -10.91 -25.78
CA GLN A 117 -19.30 -10.68 -27.22
C GLN A 117 -18.30 -11.62 -27.92
N ALA A 118 -17.07 -11.71 -27.43
CA ALA A 118 -16.04 -12.58 -27.99
C ALA A 118 -16.43 -14.07 -27.95
N GLN A 119 -17.15 -14.52 -26.92
CA GLN A 119 -17.73 -15.87 -26.87
C GLN A 119 -18.82 -16.07 -27.95
N GLY A 120 -19.68 -15.08 -28.18
CA GLY A 120 -20.68 -15.11 -29.25
C GLY A 120 -20.04 -15.16 -30.65
N GLU A 121 -19.03 -14.33 -30.90
CA GLU A 121 -18.25 -14.35 -32.15
C GLU A 121 -17.52 -15.69 -32.36
N ALA A 122 -16.89 -16.23 -31.32
CA ALA A 122 -16.25 -17.55 -31.37
C ALA A 122 -17.25 -18.68 -31.66
N ALA A 123 -18.45 -18.64 -31.07
CA ALA A 123 -19.52 -19.59 -31.35
C ALA A 123 -20.04 -19.48 -32.80
N GLN A 124 -20.16 -18.26 -33.33
CA GLN A 124 -20.53 -18.02 -34.73
C GLN A 124 -19.47 -18.55 -35.70
N VAL A 125 -18.18 -18.32 -35.42
CA VAL A 125 -17.06 -18.85 -36.22
C VAL A 125 -17.01 -20.39 -36.15
N ALA A 126 -17.28 -20.99 -34.99
CA ALA A 126 -17.39 -22.44 -34.85
C ALA A 126 -18.56 -23.01 -35.67
N GLN A 127 -19.74 -22.39 -35.61
CA GLN A 127 -20.91 -22.80 -36.41
C GLN A 127 -20.65 -22.68 -37.91
N ALA A 128 -20.03 -21.58 -38.36
CA ALA A 128 -19.64 -21.39 -39.76
C ALA A 128 -18.60 -22.43 -40.22
N SER A 129 -17.64 -22.77 -39.35
CA SER A 129 -16.61 -23.79 -39.61
C SER A 129 -17.22 -25.19 -39.72
N GLN A 130 -18.21 -25.53 -38.88
CA GLN A 130 -18.95 -26.78 -38.98
C GLN A 130 -19.76 -26.83 -40.28
N ALA A 131 -20.53 -25.79 -40.60
CA ALA A 131 -21.34 -25.74 -41.82
C ALA A 131 -20.49 -25.84 -43.11
N ALA A 132 -19.30 -25.24 -43.11
CA ALA A 132 -18.32 -25.37 -44.20
C ALA A 132 -17.73 -26.79 -44.28
N SER A 133 -17.50 -27.45 -43.15
CA SER A 133 -17.05 -28.85 -43.09
C SER A 133 -18.12 -29.81 -43.60
N ASP A 134 -19.37 -29.65 -43.16
CA ASP A 134 -20.51 -30.44 -43.65
C ASP A 134 -20.73 -30.24 -45.16
N ALA A 135 -20.52 -29.02 -45.67
CA ALA A 135 -20.60 -28.71 -47.10
C ALA A 135 -19.48 -29.39 -47.90
N ARG A 136 -18.25 -29.38 -47.38
CA ARG A 136 -17.11 -30.11 -47.95
C ARG A 136 -17.38 -31.62 -47.98
N ASP A 137 -17.93 -32.20 -46.92
CA ASP A 137 -18.24 -33.62 -46.85
C ASP A 137 -19.36 -34.03 -47.81
N ARG A 138 -20.37 -33.17 -48.02
CA ARG A 138 -21.37 -33.38 -49.10
C ARG A 138 -20.71 -33.38 -50.48
N ALA A 139 -19.82 -32.42 -50.75
CA ALA A 139 -19.10 -32.34 -52.03
C ALA A 139 -18.13 -33.51 -52.25
N ASN A 140 -17.46 -33.99 -51.19
CA ASN A 140 -16.60 -35.19 -51.23
C ASN A 140 -17.43 -36.42 -51.62
N ARG A 141 -18.55 -36.68 -50.92
CA ARG A 141 -19.45 -37.82 -51.20
C ARG A 141 -20.03 -37.78 -52.62
N GLN A 142 -20.38 -36.59 -53.12
CA GLN A 142 -20.80 -36.42 -54.52
C GLN A 142 -19.65 -36.71 -55.51
N SER A 143 -18.43 -36.27 -55.20
CA SER A 143 -17.24 -36.53 -56.02
C SER A 143 -16.86 -38.02 -56.03
N GLU A 144 -17.05 -38.72 -54.91
CA GLU A 144 -16.84 -40.17 -54.78
C GLU A 144 -17.92 -40.95 -55.53
N ALA A 145 -19.19 -40.57 -55.42
CA ALA A 145 -20.28 -41.17 -56.19
C ALA A 145 -20.06 -41.02 -57.71
N LEU A 146 -19.64 -39.84 -58.18
CA LEU A 146 -19.30 -39.61 -59.59
C LEU A 146 -18.07 -40.41 -60.04
N ARG A 147 -17.06 -40.59 -59.18
CA ARG A 147 -15.90 -41.45 -59.48
C ARG A 147 -16.30 -42.92 -59.62
N ASN A 148 -17.17 -43.41 -58.74
CA ASN A 148 -17.69 -44.77 -58.82
C ASN A 148 -18.51 -44.96 -60.09
N GLN A 149 -19.43 -44.04 -60.40
CA GLN A 149 -20.19 -44.08 -61.66
C GLN A 149 -19.27 -44.10 -62.89
N VAL A 150 -18.23 -43.26 -62.94
CA VAL A 150 -17.26 -43.26 -64.06
C VAL A 150 -16.47 -44.56 -64.14
N ALA A 151 -16.18 -45.23 -63.01
CA ALA A 151 -15.56 -46.55 -63.01
C ALA A 151 -16.52 -47.64 -63.54
N ASP A 152 -17.78 -47.63 -63.08
CA ASP A 152 -18.83 -48.56 -63.53
C ASP A 152 -19.11 -48.37 -65.03
N ASP A 153 -19.27 -47.12 -65.51
CA ASP A 153 -19.44 -46.78 -66.92
C ASP A 153 -18.24 -47.21 -67.77
N ASN A 154 -17.01 -47.11 -67.25
CA ASN A 154 -15.81 -47.60 -67.95
C ASN A 154 -15.77 -49.13 -68.02
N ILE A 155 -16.12 -49.84 -66.94
CA ILE A 155 -16.22 -51.32 -66.92
C ILE A 155 -17.30 -51.81 -67.89
N ASN A 156 -18.45 -51.12 -67.93
CA ASN A 156 -19.54 -51.40 -68.87
C ASN A 156 -19.10 -51.14 -70.33
N PHE A 157 -18.38 -50.04 -70.58
CA PHE A 157 -17.84 -49.71 -71.90
C PHE A 157 -16.80 -50.74 -72.37
N GLU A 158 -15.83 -51.11 -71.51
CA GLU A 158 -14.84 -52.14 -71.82
C GLU A 158 -15.52 -53.48 -72.11
N SER A 159 -16.49 -53.89 -71.29
CA SER A 159 -17.24 -55.15 -71.49
C SER A 159 -18.00 -55.18 -72.83
N GLY A 160 -18.77 -54.12 -73.15
CA GLY A 160 -19.49 -54.02 -74.41
C GLY A 160 -18.59 -53.75 -75.63
N TRP A 161 -17.38 -53.24 -75.42
CA TRP A 161 -16.34 -53.15 -76.44
C TRP A 161 -15.77 -54.54 -76.74
N TYR A 162 -15.40 -55.32 -75.71
CA TYR A 162 -14.92 -56.68 -75.87
C TYR A 162 -15.95 -57.54 -76.61
N GLU A 163 -17.21 -57.56 -76.17
CA GLU A 163 -18.32 -58.28 -76.81
C GLU A 163 -18.44 -57.94 -78.32
N LYS A 164 -18.40 -56.65 -78.67
CA LYS A 164 -18.47 -56.24 -80.08
C LYS A 164 -17.20 -56.55 -80.88
N THR A 165 -16.02 -56.55 -80.25
CA THR A 165 -14.79 -57.00 -80.94
C THR A 165 -14.77 -58.51 -81.15
N GLU A 166 -15.41 -59.28 -80.28
CA GLU A 166 -15.62 -60.73 -80.42
C GLU A 166 -16.62 -61.03 -81.53
N GLN A 167 -17.81 -60.42 -81.53
CA GLN A 167 -18.79 -60.49 -82.62
C GLN A 167 -18.16 -60.09 -83.98
N LEU A 168 -17.36 -59.01 -84.02
CA LEU A 168 -16.64 -58.61 -85.24
C LEU A 168 -15.51 -59.59 -85.64
N ALA A 169 -14.98 -60.38 -84.72
CA ALA A 169 -14.02 -61.45 -85.03
C ALA A 169 -14.73 -62.69 -85.60
N GLU A 170 -15.90 -63.04 -85.06
CA GLU A 170 -16.79 -64.09 -85.56
C GLU A 170 -17.32 -63.76 -86.96
N ASP A 171 -17.86 -62.55 -87.18
CA ASP A 171 -18.24 -62.05 -88.52
C ASP A 171 -17.06 -62.11 -89.51
N ARG A 172 -15.85 -61.77 -89.06
CA ARG A 172 -14.61 -61.86 -89.87
C ARG A 172 -14.08 -63.29 -90.07
N ALA A 173 -14.61 -64.28 -89.35
CA ALA A 173 -14.44 -65.69 -89.66
C ALA A 173 -15.51 -66.12 -90.68
N MET A 174 -16.78 -65.85 -90.40
CA MET A 174 -17.90 -66.18 -91.30
C MET A 174 -17.72 -65.59 -92.71
N ILE A 175 -17.30 -64.32 -92.83
CA ILE A 175 -17.03 -63.65 -94.12
C ILE A 175 -15.76 -64.19 -94.83
N ARG A 176 -14.87 -64.87 -94.10
CA ARG A 176 -13.68 -65.54 -94.66
C ARG A 176 -14.05 -66.90 -95.27
N ASP A 177 -15.05 -67.55 -94.69
CA ASP A 177 -15.53 -68.86 -95.11
C ASP A 177 -16.56 -68.77 -96.26
N ILE A 178 -17.05 -67.57 -96.58
CA ILE A 178 -17.75 -67.29 -97.86
C ILE A 178 -16.76 -67.48 -99.04
N PRO A 179 -17.02 -68.37 -100.01
CA PRO A 179 -16.12 -68.62 -101.14
C PRO A 179 -15.99 -67.42 -102.09
N ARG A 180 -15.01 -66.55 -101.84
CA ARG A 180 -14.67 -65.43 -102.74
C ARG A 180 -14.07 -65.96 -104.05
N LEU A 181 -14.87 -65.93 -105.12
CA LEU A 181 -14.38 -66.06 -106.49
C LEU A 181 -13.25 -65.05 -106.74
N ARG A 182 -12.09 -65.55 -107.17
CA ARG A 182 -10.91 -64.71 -107.45
C ARG A 182 -11.12 -63.88 -108.71
N THR A 183 -10.94 -62.57 -108.60
CA THR A 183 -10.58 -61.68 -109.71
C THR A 183 -9.11 -61.23 -109.57
N PRO A 184 -8.43 -60.84 -110.66
CA PRO A 184 -6.96 -60.79 -110.71
C PRO A 184 -6.33 -59.49 -110.15
N LYS A 185 -4.99 -59.44 -110.16
CA LYS A 185 -4.15 -58.55 -109.34
C LYS A 185 -3.40 -57.51 -110.20
N SER A 186 -3.60 -56.21 -109.93
CA SER A 186 -2.93 -55.05 -110.56
C SER A 186 -3.35 -53.77 -109.80
N SER A 187 -2.60 -52.66 -109.65
CA SER A 187 -1.14 -52.38 -109.64
C SER A 187 -0.90 -50.98 -109.02
N SER A 188 0.37 -50.61 -108.75
CA SER A 188 0.87 -49.26 -108.40
C SER A 188 0.40 -48.52 -107.10
N ARG A 189 1.30 -48.48 -106.10
CA ARG A 189 2.13 -47.32 -105.62
C ARG A 189 1.75 -45.87 -106.07
N PRO A 190 2.27 -44.76 -105.43
CA PRO A 190 3.27 -44.67 -104.33
C PRO A 190 3.10 -43.50 -103.28
N HIS A 191 4.05 -43.39 -102.32
CA HIS A 191 4.35 -42.20 -101.44
C HIS A 191 3.26 -41.86 -100.36
N PHE A 192 3.45 -41.10 -99.25
CA PHE A 192 4.57 -40.49 -98.48
C PHE A 192 3.99 -39.92 -97.13
N ILE A 193 4.68 -39.52 -96.04
CA ILE A 193 6.08 -39.56 -95.51
C ILE A 193 6.02 -39.71 -93.94
N ASN A 194 7.17 -39.61 -93.24
CA ASN A 194 7.50 -39.01 -91.91
C ASN A 194 6.40 -38.53 -90.91
N SER A 195 6.66 -38.45 -89.58
CA SER A 195 7.91 -38.62 -88.80
C SER A 195 7.67 -38.95 -87.31
N THR A 196 8.63 -39.65 -86.71
CA THR A 196 8.80 -39.84 -85.25
C THR A 196 9.44 -38.62 -84.59
N THR A 197 8.93 -38.16 -83.43
CA THR A 197 9.63 -37.15 -82.61
C THR A 197 9.44 -37.32 -81.08
N PRO A 198 10.19 -38.23 -80.42
CA PRO A 198 10.35 -38.22 -78.97
C PRO A 198 11.64 -37.44 -78.59
N GLY A 199 11.48 -36.16 -78.26
CA GLY A 199 12.60 -35.27 -77.91
C GLY A 199 13.11 -35.48 -76.48
N SER A 200 14.15 -36.30 -76.33
CA SER A 200 14.97 -36.42 -75.11
C SER A 200 16.46 -36.46 -75.51
N ILE A 201 17.35 -36.75 -74.56
CA ILE A 201 18.81 -36.98 -74.70
C ILE A 201 19.71 -35.72 -74.56
N ASN A 202 20.14 -35.52 -73.31
CA ASN A 202 21.52 -35.32 -72.83
C ASN A 202 22.39 -34.10 -73.19
N SER A 203 23.20 -33.69 -72.20
CA SER A 203 24.64 -33.41 -72.39
C SER A 203 25.42 -33.44 -71.06
N PRO A 204 26.30 -34.44 -70.84
CA PRO A 204 27.40 -34.37 -69.88
C PRO A 204 28.77 -34.75 -70.49
N CYS A 205 29.81 -33.92 -70.25
CA CYS A 205 31.18 -34.09 -70.76
C CYS A 205 32.20 -33.80 -69.63
N SER A 206 33.00 -34.78 -69.17
CA SER A 206 34.42 -35.04 -69.52
C SER A 206 35.42 -33.96 -69.04
N ASN A 207 36.33 -34.24 -68.09
CA ASN A 207 37.68 -34.84 -68.26
C ASN A 207 38.67 -34.01 -69.13
N THR A 208 39.97 -33.79 -68.82
CA THR A 208 40.86 -34.23 -67.70
C THR A 208 42.04 -33.22 -67.41
N PRO A 209 43.39 -33.50 -67.42
CA PRO A 209 44.18 -33.37 -66.17
C PRO A 209 45.58 -32.67 -66.24
N GLY A 210 46.27 -32.56 -65.08
CA GLY A 210 47.74 -32.40 -64.93
C GLY A 210 48.20 -31.16 -64.15
N ARG A 211 49.46 -31.02 -63.67
CA ARG A 211 50.58 -31.96 -63.39
C ARG A 211 51.58 -31.25 -62.43
N SER A 212 52.48 -32.00 -61.76
CA SER A 212 53.25 -31.57 -60.57
C SER A 212 54.67 -30.98 -60.78
N LEU A 213 55.03 -29.97 -59.97
CA LEU A 213 56.33 -29.74 -59.27
C LEU A 213 57.68 -29.70 -60.07
N PRO A 214 58.83 -29.31 -59.47
CA PRO A 214 59.11 -28.22 -58.53
C PRO A 214 60.29 -27.31 -59.01
N GLY A 215 60.63 -26.25 -58.27
CA GLY A 215 61.91 -25.56 -58.43
C GLY A 215 61.93 -24.14 -57.83
N GLY A 216 63.10 -23.69 -57.35
CA GLY A 216 63.25 -22.33 -56.82
C GLY A 216 64.65 -21.78 -57.02
N PHE A 217 64.75 -20.48 -57.28
CA PHE A 217 66.00 -19.71 -57.23
C PHE A 217 65.73 -18.29 -56.69
N LYS A 218 66.79 -17.55 -56.34
CA LYS A 218 66.73 -16.43 -55.40
C LYS A 218 66.74 -15.04 -56.05
N LEU A 219 65.96 -14.15 -55.43
CA LEU A 219 66.21 -12.71 -55.21
C LEU A 219 66.60 -11.81 -56.40
N LEU A 220 65.76 -10.81 -56.65
CA LEU A 220 66.21 -9.45 -56.93
C LEU A 220 65.37 -8.45 -56.12
N SER A 221 65.78 -7.18 -56.05
CA SER A 221 65.32 -6.24 -55.02
C SER A 221 64.25 -5.25 -55.49
N THR A 222 63.29 -4.94 -54.59
CA THR A 222 62.55 -3.66 -54.51
C THR A 222 62.12 -3.05 -55.85
N PRO A 223 60.93 -3.41 -56.33
CA PRO A 223 59.74 -2.65 -55.90
C PRO A 223 58.70 -3.49 -55.14
N ASP A 224 58.81 -4.81 -55.20
CA ASP A 224 57.72 -5.75 -54.84
C ASP A 224 57.27 -5.68 -53.38
N ILE A 225 58.06 -5.15 -52.45
CA ILE A 225 57.63 -5.01 -51.04
C ILE A 225 56.46 -4.02 -50.94
N LYS A 226 56.48 -2.90 -51.68
CA LYS A 226 55.36 -1.95 -51.68
C LYS A 226 54.13 -2.55 -52.34
N LEU A 227 54.28 -3.21 -53.49
CA LEU A 227 53.17 -3.90 -54.14
C LEU A 227 52.62 -5.04 -53.27
N ARG A 228 53.46 -5.72 -52.47
CA ARG A 228 53.04 -6.78 -51.55
C ARG A 228 52.34 -6.24 -50.30
N ASP A 229 52.78 -5.10 -49.77
CA ASP A 229 52.06 -4.41 -48.69
C ASP A 229 50.73 -3.83 -49.19
N GLU A 230 50.68 -3.34 -50.43
CA GLU A 230 49.47 -2.87 -51.10
C GLU A 230 48.53 -4.01 -51.46
N THR A 231 49.00 -5.14 -51.97
CA THR A 231 48.15 -6.33 -52.17
C THR A 231 47.68 -6.90 -50.84
N GLN A 232 48.50 -6.97 -49.79
CA GLN A 232 48.03 -7.39 -48.46
C GLN A 232 47.02 -6.42 -47.85
N ARG A 233 47.15 -5.10 -48.07
CA ARG A 233 46.11 -4.13 -47.69
C ARG A 233 44.84 -4.33 -48.50
N ASN A 234 44.95 -4.55 -49.81
CA ASN A 234 43.81 -4.81 -50.69
C ASN A 234 43.13 -6.15 -50.35
N GLU A 235 43.87 -7.21 -50.04
CA GLU A 235 43.37 -8.49 -49.54
C GLU A 235 42.63 -8.31 -48.20
N ARG A 236 43.19 -7.55 -47.25
CA ARG A 236 42.51 -7.23 -45.98
C ARG A 236 41.22 -6.44 -46.23
N LEU A 237 41.25 -5.41 -47.07
CA LEU A 237 40.08 -4.60 -47.43
C LEU A 237 39.03 -5.40 -48.22
N LEU A 238 39.45 -6.36 -49.05
CA LEU A 238 38.56 -7.30 -49.74
C LEU A 238 37.95 -8.30 -48.76
N HIS A 239 38.72 -8.78 -47.78
CA HIS A 239 38.24 -9.71 -46.77
C HIS A 239 37.31 -9.00 -45.75
N GLU A 240 37.59 -7.76 -45.39
CA GLU A 240 36.72 -6.89 -44.60
C GLU A 240 35.40 -6.63 -45.34
N LYS A 241 35.46 -6.20 -46.61
CA LYS A 241 34.27 -6.05 -47.47
C LYS A 241 33.51 -7.36 -47.70
N ALA A 242 34.20 -8.50 -47.79
CA ALA A 242 33.57 -9.81 -47.91
C ALA A 242 32.85 -10.21 -46.61
N ASN A 243 33.45 -9.94 -45.44
CA ASN A 243 32.82 -10.14 -44.14
C ASN A 243 31.62 -9.20 -43.94
N ASP A 244 31.66 -7.96 -44.42
CA ASP A 244 30.52 -7.04 -44.36
C ASP A 244 29.42 -7.39 -45.37
N LEU A 245 29.77 -7.84 -46.58
CA LEU A 245 28.83 -8.47 -47.52
C LEU A 245 28.19 -9.73 -46.92
N GLN A 246 28.95 -10.55 -46.19
CA GLN A 246 28.41 -11.71 -45.49
C GLN A 246 27.42 -11.26 -44.41
N LYS A 247 27.78 -10.35 -43.51
CA LYS A 247 26.87 -9.77 -42.49
C LYS A 247 25.60 -9.16 -43.13
N GLN A 248 25.74 -8.47 -44.27
CA GLN A 248 24.60 -7.94 -45.02
C GLN A 248 23.72 -9.05 -45.60
N SER A 249 24.31 -10.09 -46.21
CA SER A 249 23.54 -11.23 -46.73
C SER A 249 22.86 -12.05 -45.62
N GLU A 250 23.46 -12.17 -44.44
CA GLU A 250 22.86 -12.83 -43.27
C GLU A 250 21.70 -12.00 -42.70
N ARG A 251 21.83 -10.67 -42.65
CA ARG A 251 20.73 -9.74 -42.32
C ARG A 251 19.59 -9.81 -43.35
N LEU A 252 19.91 -9.84 -44.65
CA LEU A 252 18.92 -10.00 -45.71
C LEU A 252 18.23 -11.36 -45.64
N ARG A 253 18.97 -12.46 -45.37
CA ARG A 253 18.39 -13.80 -45.21
C ARG A 253 17.45 -13.87 -44.01
N THR A 254 17.88 -13.35 -42.85
CA THR A 254 17.04 -13.33 -41.64
C THR A 254 15.81 -12.42 -41.79
N ALA A 255 15.92 -11.29 -42.48
CA ALA A 255 14.77 -10.47 -42.86
C ALA A 255 13.83 -11.19 -43.83
N GLN A 256 14.36 -11.91 -44.83
CA GLN A 256 13.59 -12.69 -45.79
C GLN A 256 12.90 -13.90 -45.16
N ASP A 257 13.57 -14.58 -44.22
CA ASP A 257 12.99 -15.65 -43.38
C ASP A 257 11.88 -15.08 -42.48
N GLY A 258 12.10 -13.90 -41.88
CA GLY A 258 11.12 -13.16 -41.08
C GLY A 258 9.87 -12.79 -41.89
N LEU A 259 10.03 -12.11 -43.02
CA LEU A 259 8.95 -11.77 -43.95
C LEU A 259 8.22 -13.01 -44.47
N SER A 260 8.94 -14.10 -44.76
CA SER A 260 8.34 -15.38 -45.15
C SER A 260 7.50 -16.00 -44.02
N LYS A 261 7.96 -15.88 -42.77
CA LYS A 261 7.24 -16.36 -41.57
C LYS A 261 6.01 -15.51 -41.25
N ILE A 262 6.08 -14.20 -41.51
CA ILE A 262 4.94 -13.26 -41.41
C ILE A 262 3.93 -13.57 -42.51
N LYS A 263 4.35 -13.65 -43.78
CA LYS A 263 3.48 -13.95 -44.94
C LYS A 263 2.72 -15.28 -44.81
N ARG A 264 3.34 -16.29 -44.19
CA ARG A 264 2.66 -17.58 -43.83
C ARG A 264 1.61 -17.43 -42.73
N LYS A 265 1.73 -16.42 -41.85
CA LYS A 265 0.80 -16.17 -40.73
C LYS A 265 -0.32 -15.19 -41.08
N THR A 266 -0.04 -14.15 -41.86
CA THR A 266 -1.03 -13.14 -42.25
C THR A 266 -1.85 -13.53 -43.47
N GLY A 267 -1.36 -14.46 -44.32
CA GLY A 267 -2.04 -14.90 -45.54
C GLY A 267 -2.01 -13.88 -46.69
N GLU A 268 -1.66 -12.63 -46.39
CA GLU A 268 -1.56 -11.53 -47.35
C GLU A 268 -0.66 -11.87 -48.54
N ARG A 269 -1.21 -11.70 -49.75
CA ARG A 269 -0.50 -12.00 -51.00
C ARG A 269 0.21 -10.77 -51.56
N ASP A 270 -0.37 -9.58 -51.40
CA ASP A 270 0.21 -8.33 -51.87
C ASP A 270 1.37 -7.87 -50.96
N SER A 271 2.48 -7.53 -51.61
CA SER A 271 3.67 -7.00 -50.95
C SER A 271 3.47 -5.56 -50.45
N HIS A 272 2.65 -4.76 -51.13
CA HIS A 272 2.42 -3.36 -50.76
C HIS A 272 1.48 -3.24 -49.53
N ALA A 273 0.36 -3.97 -49.52
CA ALA A 273 -0.50 -4.08 -48.35
C ALA A 273 0.26 -4.57 -47.10
N LEU A 274 1.11 -5.60 -47.25
CA LEU A 274 1.93 -6.12 -46.16
C LEU A 274 2.96 -5.09 -45.66
N ALA A 275 3.60 -4.33 -46.55
CA ALA A 275 4.55 -3.29 -46.16
C ALA A 275 3.85 -2.15 -45.39
N ALA A 276 2.69 -1.69 -45.85
CA ALA A 276 1.91 -0.65 -45.15
C ALA A 276 1.43 -1.14 -43.76
N ALA A 277 0.98 -2.38 -43.66
CA ALA A 277 0.58 -3.00 -42.39
C ALA A 277 1.76 -3.17 -41.41
N LEU A 278 2.97 -3.46 -41.92
CA LEU A 278 4.18 -3.53 -41.11
C LEU A 278 4.61 -2.15 -40.61
N ILE A 279 4.62 -1.12 -41.46
CA ILE A 279 4.93 0.27 -41.05
C ILE A 279 3.96 0.72 -39.95
N ALA A 280 2.65 0.52 -40.15
CA ALA A 280 1.64 0.86 -39.14
C ALA A 280 1.69 0.00 -37.86
N ALA A 281 2.44 -1.11 -37.86
CA ALA A 281 2.75 -1.90 -36.66
C ALA A 281 4.07 -1.44 -36.01
N GLU A 282 5.07 -1.04 -36.81
CA GLU A 282 6.33 -0.45 -36.34
C GLU A 282 6.11 0.91 -35.68
N GLU A 283 5.24 1.76 -36.23
CA GLU A 283 4.80 3.02 -35.60
C GLU A 283 4.14 2.79 -34.23
N LYS A 284 3.27 1.77 -34.12
CA LYS A 284 2.64 1.39 -32.84
C LYS A 284 3.66 0.82 -31.86
N ASN A 285 4.58 -0.03 -32.32
CA ASN A 285 5.65 -0.56 -31.49
C ASN A 285 6.61 0.54 -31.02
N PHE A 286 6.87 1.56 -31.84
CA PHE A 286 7.68 2.73 -31.47
C PHE A 286 6.95 3.61 -30.44
N SER A 287 5.65 3.84 -30.61
CA SER A 287 4.82 4.54 -29.61
C SER A 287 4.78 3.78 -28.27
N LEU A 288 4.61 2.45 -28.30
CA LEU A 288 4.68 1.61 -27.10
C LEU A 288 6.07 1.61 -26.47
N PHE A 289 7.14 1.57 -27.27
CA PHE A 289 8.52 1.64 -26.77
C PHE A 289 8.81 2.98 -26.07
N ASN A 290 8.36 4.09 -26.64
CA ASN A 290 8.49 5.41 -26.01
C ASN A 290 7.72 5.47 -24.68
N MET A 291 6.46 5.00 -24.64
CA MET A 291 5.68 4.96 -23.41
C MET A 291 6.26 4.00 -22.36
N ILE A 292 6.88 2.89 -22.76
CA ILE A 292 7.63 1.98 -21.86
C ILE A 292 8.87 2.68 -21.29
N ASN A 293 9.60 3.45 -22.10
CA ASN A 293 10.75 4.21 -21.63
C ASN A 293 10.33 5.33 -20.67
N GLU A 294 9.26 6.07 -20.99
CA GLU A 294 8.67 7.10 -20.13
C GLU A 294 8.27 6.51 -18.77
N LEU A 295 7.50 5.41 -18.76
CA LEU A 295 7.12 4.68 -17.54
C LEU A 295 8.32 4.12 -16.78
N SER A 296 9.40 3.72 -17.47
CA SER A 296 10.64 3.27 -16.81
C SER A 296 11.37 4.44 -16.13
N THR A 297 11.44 5.62 -16.76
CA THR A 297 12.01 6.82 -16.13
C THR A 297 11.15 7.37 -14.99
N GLU A 298 9.82 7.22 -15.07
CA GLU A 298 8.91 7.55 -13.97
C GLU A 298 9.08 6.57 -12.79
N MET A 299 9.23 5.27 -13.08
CA MET A 299 9.54 4.24 -12.07
C MET A 299 10.88 4.50 -11.37
N GLU A 300 11.96 4.79 -12.11
CA GLU A 300 13.26 5.16 -11.54
C GLU A 300 13.16 6.43 -10.66
N ALA A 301 12.38 7.43 -11.08
CA ALA A 301 12.16 8.65 -10.28
C ALA A 301 11.37 8.38 -8.99
N LEU A 302 10.32 7.57 -9.06
CA LEU A 302 9.51 7.16 -7.89
C LEU A 302 10.30 6.26 -6.93
N GLU A 303 11.19 5.41 -7.44
CA GLU A 303 12.11 4.64 -6.59
C GLU A 303 13.08 5.58 -5.84
N VAL A 304 13.63 6.61 -6.50
CA VAL A 304 14.48 7.61 -5.83
C VAL A 304 13.70 8.41 -4.78
N GLU A 305 12.47 8.83 -5.05
CA GLU A 305 11.62 9.52 -4.06
C GLU A 305 11.29 8.60 -2.88
N ASN A 306 10.91 7.35 -3.11
CA ASN A 306 10.58 6.41 -2.05
C ASN A 306 11.80 6.09 -1.17
N ASN A 307 12.99 5.90 -1.76
CA ASN A 307 14.24 5.76 -1.00
C ASN A 307 14.56 7.02 -0.15
N ALA A 308 14.26 8.22 -0.65
CA ALA A 308 14.45 9.47 0.10
C ALA A 308 13.43 9.61 1.25
N LEU A 309 12.18 9.18 1.06
CA LEU A 309 11.16 9.14 2.10
C LEU A 309 11.47 8.09 3.17
N GLU A 310 11.91 6.88 2.79
CA GLU A 310 12.41 5.87 3.73
C GLU A 310 13.64 6.38 4.51
N ALA A 311 14.56 7.08 3.86
CA ALA A 311 15.69 7.73 4.55
C ALA A 311 15.19 8.78 5.56
N GLN A 312 14.21 9.62 5.20
CA GLN A 312 13.64 10.62 6.11
C GLN A 312 12.87 10.00 7.29
N VAL A 313 12.14 8.90 7.09
CA VAL A 313 11.47 8.14 8.15
C VAL A 313 12.50 7.48 9.07
N ASN A 314 13.58 6.93 8.52
CA ASN A 314 14.69 6.38 9.29
C ASN A 314 15.42 7.48 10.08
N GLU A 315 15.62 8.68 9.53
CA GLU A 315 16.22 9.82 10.24
C GLU A 315 15.31 10.29 11.39
N GLN A 316 14.00 10.47 11.16
CA GLN A 316 13.06 10.90 12.20
C GLN A 316 12.88 9.87 13.33
N THR A 317 12.88 8.57 13.00
CA THR A 317 12.84 7.50 14.03
C THR A 317 14.17 7.34 14.76
N ARG A 318 15.29 7.65 14.10
CA ARG A 318 16.63 7.70 14.69
C ARG A 318 16.81 8.91 15.61
N ASP A 319 16.34 10.11 15.24
CA ASP A 319 16.27 11.28 16.13
C ASP A 319 15.38 11.01 17.35
N GLY A 320 14.26 10.30 17.16
CA GLY A 320 13.43 9.78 18.25
C GLY A 320 14.14 8.77 19.17
N SER A 321 15.33 8.29 18.80
CA SER A 321 16.12 7.29 19.53
C SER A 321 17.50 7.80 20.00
N MET A 322 18.05 8.87 19.40
CA MET A 322 19.45 9.28 19.56
C MET A 322 19.61 10.73 20.03
N GLY A 323 20.07 10.90 21.27
CA GLY A 323 21.12 11.91 21.51
C GLY A 323 20.76 13.22 22.23
N SER A 324 19.51 13.47 22.64
CA SER A 324 19.23 14.61 23.52
C SER A 324 19.17 14.24 25.01
N ALA A 325 19.88 14.99 25.85
CA ALA A 325 19.72 14.96 27.31
C ALA A 325 18.30 15.36 27.75
N GLU A 326 17.56 16.07 26.89
CA GLU A 326 16.16 16.43 27.09
C GLU A 326 15.25 15.20 27.02
N ASP A 327 15.48 14.24 26.12
CA ASP A 327 14.70 13.00 26.07
C ASP A 327 15.06 11.99 27.16
N ALA A 328 16.29 12.06 27.69
CA ALA A 328 16.63 11.35 28.92
C ALA A 328 15.82 11.90 30.11
N ARG A 329 15.74 13.24 30.25
CA ARG A 329 14.90 13.92 31.24
C ARG A 329 13.41 13.64 31.03
N ARG A 330 12.92 13.66 29.80
CA ARG A 330 11.52 13.39 29.42
C ARG A 330 11.11 11.95 29.76
N ARG A 331 11.98 10.97 29.49
CA ARG A 331 11.76 9.57 29.90
C ARG A 331 11.76 9.39 31.41
N ALA A 332 12.73 9.98 32.12
CA ALA A 332 12.78 9.94 33.58
C ALA A 332 11.54 10.60 34.23
N LEU A 333 11.11 11.76 33.72
CA LEU A 333 9.91 12.45 34.20
C LEU A 333 8.63 11.65 33.90
N LYS A 334 8.52 11.04 32.71
CA LYS A 334 7.41 10.14 32.37
C LYS A 334 7.34 8.98 33.36
N GLN A 335 8.47 8.29 33.59
CA GLN A 335 8.54 7.15 34.50
C GLN A 335 8.24 7.56 35.95
N GLN A 336 8.70 8.73 36.41
CA GLN A 336 8.37 9.29 37.72
C GLN A 336 6.87 9.57 37.89
N LEU A 337 6.19 10.04 36.83
CA LEU A 337 4.75 10.27 36.84
C LEU A 337 3.96 8.95 36.81
N GLU A 338 4.40 7.96 36.03
CA GLU A 338 3.82 6.60 36.02
C GLU A 338 3.94 5.95 37.41
N ASP A 339 5.10 6.05 38.05
CA ASP A 339 5.36 5.64 39.44
C ASP A 339 4.41 6.31 40.44
N GLN A 340 4.16 7.62 40.29
CA GLN A 340 3.27 8.37 41.18
C GLN A 340 1.80 8.01 40.96
N ILE A 341 1.37 7.79 39.72
CA ILE A 341 0.03 7.32 39.38
C ILE A 341 -0.22 5.93 39.99
N GLU A 342 0.75 5.02 39.87
CA GLU A 342 0.64 3.66 40.40
C GLU A 342 0.64 3.65 41.94
N LYS A 343 1.52 4.43 42.59
CA LYS A 343 1.50 4.64 44.04
C LYS A 343 0.20 5.31 44.53
N SER A 344 -0.51 6.05 43.66
CA SER A 344 -1.83 6.61 43.96
C SER A 344 -2.93 5.54 43.83
N ARG A 345 -2.94 4.76 42.73
CA ARG A 345 -3.86 3.63 42.52
C ARG A 345 -3.80 2.62 43.65
N GLN A 346 -2.61 2.26 44.12
CA GLN A 346 -2.43 1.34 45.25
C GLN A 346 -2.94 1.91 46.58
N LYS A 347 -2.98 3.24 46.76
CA LYS A 347 -3.62 3.87 47.92
C LYS A 347 -5.15 3.85 47.78
N VAL A 348 -5.68 4.17 46.60
CA VAL A 348 -7.12 4.14 46.30
C VAL A 348 -7.66 2.73 46.52
N SER A 349 -7.06 1.70 45.91
CA SER A 349 -7.46 0.29 46.09
C SER A 349 -7.43 -0.18 47.57
N ARG A 350 -6.47 0.28 48.37
CA ARG A 350 -6.43 -0.02 49.82
C ARG A 350 -7.50 0.71 50.63
N LEU A 351 -7.95 1.87 50.18
CA LEU A 351 -9.05 2.61 50.80
C LEU A 351 -10.41 2.04 50.37
N GLU A 352 -10.56 1.64 49.11
CA GLU A 352 -11.73 0.95 48.57
C GLU A 352 -11.95 -0.40 49.28
N ALA A 353 -10.90 -1.21 49.46
CA ALA A 353 -10.97 -2.46 50.21
C ALA A 353 -11.45 -2.24 51.65
N ARG A 354 -10.84 -1.30 52.39
CA ARG A 354 -11.24 -0.93 53.75
C ARG A 354 -12.66 -0.35 53.83
N HIS A 355 -13.11 0.35 52.79
CA HIS A 355 -14.47 0.84 52.69
C HIS A 355 -15.47 -0.30 52.46
N SER A 356 -15.12 -1.32 51.67
CA SER A 356 -15.94 -2.54 51.52
C SER A 356 -16.06 -3.27 52.85
N GLU A 357 -14.93 -3.56 53.50
CA GLU A 357 -14.86 -4.19 54.84
C GLU A 357 -15.75 -3.44 55.87
N ALA A 358 -15.67 -2.11 55.88
CA ALA A 358 -16.47 -1.27 56.78
C ALA A 358 -17.97 -1.23 56.42
N ALA A 359 -18.32 -1.21 55.13
CA ALA A 359 -19.71 -1.23 54.67
C ALA A 359 -20.38 -2.58 54.91
N GLU A 360 -19.67 -3.68 54.68
CA GLU A 360 -20.10 -5.05 55.00
C GLU A 360 -20.35 -5.19 56.51
N ALA A 361 -19.43 -4.70 57.34
CA ALA A 361 -19.62 -4.65 58.79
C ALA A 361 -20.81 -3.78 59.22
N ALA A 362 -21.05 -2.64 58.56
CA ALA A 362 -22.19 -1.78 58.83
C ALA A 362 -23.54 -2.44 58.50
N GLU A 363 -23.66 -3.14 57.37
CA GLU A 363 -24.87 -3.89 57.02
C GLU A 363 -25.10 -5.11 57.93
N VAL A 364 -24.03 -5.76 58.41
CA VAL A 364 -24.13 -6.81 59.45
C VAL A 364 -24.62 -6.22 60.79
N MET A 365 -24.12 -5.06 61.22
CA MET A 365 -24.64 -4.38 62.42
C MET A 365 -26.11 -3.97 62.24
N LYS A 366 -26.47 -3.46 61.07
CA LYS A 366 -27.81 -2.98 60.70
C LYS A 366 -28.85 -4.10 60.70
N THR A 367 -28.54 -5.22 60.06
CA THR A 367 -29.39 -6.42 60.08
C THR A 367 -29.48 -7.04 61.49
N GLY A 368 -28.37 -7.08 62.23
CA GLY A 368 -28.36 -7.53 63.63
C GLY A 368 -29.20 -6.65 64.56
N ALA A 369 -29.09 -5.33 64.46
CA ALA A 369 -29.83 -4.37 65.26
C ALA A 369 -31.33 -4.38 64.94
N MET A 370 -31.71 -4.43 63.65
CA MET A 370 -33.11 -4.67 63.25
C MET A 370 -33.64 -5.99 63.81
N GLY A 371 -32.86 -7.07 63.75
CA GLY A 371 -33.21 -8.38 64.31
C GLY A 371 -33.35 -8.39 65.84
N LEU A 372 -32.72 -7.43 66.56
CA LEU A 372 -32.94 -7.20 67.98
C LEU A 372 -34.17 -6.33 68.24
N PHE A 373 -34.38 -5.26 67.46
CA PHE A 373 -35.56 -4.40 67.55
C PHE A 373 -36.85 -5.21 67.37
N HIS A 374 -36.93 -6.07 66.34
CA HIS A 374 -38.08 -6.97 66.10
C HIS A 374 -38.34 -7.96 67.26
N LYS A 375 -37.32 -8.31 68.06
CA LYS A 375 -37.46 -9.20 69.23
C LYS A 375 -37.81 -8.47 70.52
N LEU A 376 -37.53 -7.17 70.59
CA LEU A 376 -37.73 -6.31 71.76
C LEU A 376 -38.91 -5.33 71.57
N GLN A 377 -39.66 -5.45 70.47
CA GLN A 377 -40.71 -4.51 70.06
C GLN A 377 -41.87 -4.49 71.07
N GLY A 378 -42.22 -3.30 71.54
CA GLY A 378 -43.33 -3.04 72.45
C GLY A 378 -44.42 -2.19 71.80
N PRO A 379 -45.62 -2.11 72.41
CA PRO A 379 -46.78 -1.42 71.84
C PRO A 379 -46.61 0.11 71.67
N ASN A 380 -45.57 0.71 72.26
CA ASN A 380 -45.28 2.15 72.11
C ASN A 380 -44.36 2.48 70.92
N ASP A 381 -43.79 1.49 70.23
CA ASP A 381 -42.76 1.74 69.19
C ASP A 381 -43.32 1.90 67.78
N GLU A 382 -44.64 1.78 67.59
CA GLU A 382 -45.26 1.60 66.28
C GLU A 382 -44.95 2.76 65.31
N ALA A 383 -44.84 3.99 65.82
CA ALA A 383 -44.39 5.16 65.07
C ALA A 383 -42.92 5.07 64.60
N PHE A 384 -42.02 4.53 65.42
CA PHE A 384 -40.61 4.34 65.06
C PHE A 384 -40.44 3.16 64.10
N ALA A 385 -41.22 2.09 64.28
CA ALA A 385 -41.29 0.98 63.34
C ALA A 385 -41.78 1.42 61.94
N ALA A 386 -42.78 2.32 61.88
CA ALA A 386 -43.23 2.93 60.63
C ALA A 386 -42.17 3.84 59.99
N GLN A 387 -41.40 4.60 60.79
CA GLN A 387 -40.29 5.41 60.29
C GLN A 387 -39.16 4.54 59.70
N LEU A 388 -38.84 3.42 60.36
CA LEU A 388 -37.85 2.44 59.89
C LEU A 388 -38.27 1.75 58.58
N SER A 389 -39.56 1.43 58.41
CA SER A 389 -40.05 0.83 57.16
C SER A 389 -40.11 1.83 56.01
N ALA A 390 -40.36 3.12 56.28
CA ALA A 390 -40.46 4.17 55.27
C ALA A 390 -39.11 4.71 54.77
N HIS A 391 -38.06 4.69 55.59
CA HIS A 391 -36.75 5.28 55.25
C HIS A 391 -35.56 4.31 55.36
N GLY A 392 -35.78 3.10 55.89
CA GLY A 392 -34.72 2.15 56.20
C GLY A 392 -33.81 2.63 57.34
N VAL A 393 -32.81 1.81 57.66
CA VAL A 393 -31.80 2.19 58.66
C VAL A 393 -30.71 3.05 58.00
N THR A 394 -30.84 4.35 58.21
CA THR A 394 -29.79 5.39 58.07
C THR A 394 -29.01 5.55 59.38
N ASP A 395 -27.85 6.22 59.37
CA ASP A 395 -27.01 6.42 60.56
C ASP A 395 -27.75 7.07 61.75
N ILE A 396 -28.63 8.04 61.47
CA ILE A 396 -29.44 8.73 62.49
C ILE A 396 -30.42 7.74 63.14
N THR A 397 -31.14 6.96 62.32
CA THR A 397 -32.05 5.91 62.81
C THR A 397 -31.32 4.75 63.46
N MET A 398 -30.08 4.42 63.05
CA MET A 398 -29.22 3.43 63.70
C MET A 398 -28.88 3.86 65.13
N ALA A 399 -28.44 5.10 65.33
CA ALA A 399 -28.12 5.64 66.65
C ALA A 399 -29.35 5.63 67.57
N GLN A 400 -30.53 6.00 67.04
CA GLN A 400 -31.80 5.96 67.76
C GLN A 400 -32.21 4.51 68.13
N LEU A 401 -32.10 3.58 67.18
CA LEU A 401 -32.47 2.17 67.36
C LEU A 401 -31.55 1.46 68.35
N LEU A 402 -30.23 1.71 68.30
CA LEU A 402 -29.28 1.21 69.29
C LEU A 402 -29.55 1.80 70.68
N GLY A 403 -29.87 3.10 70.77
CA GLY A 403 -30.26 3.74 72.02
C GLY A 403 -31.53 3.15 72.66
N LEU A 404 -32.53 2.77 71.86
CA LEU A 404 -33.73 2.08 72.33
C LEU A 404 -33.45 0.65 72.81
N ILE A 405 -32.58 -0.09 72.10
CA ILE A 405 -32.12 -1.42 72.54
C ILE A 405 -31.36 -1.31 73.88
N GLU A 406 -30.49 -0.31 74.02
CA GLU A 406 -29.75 -0.08 75.26
C GLU A 406 -30.67 0.30 76.42
N GLN A 407 -31.59 1.26 76.23
CA GLN A 407 -32.56 1.65 77.26
C GLN A 407 -33.37 0.44 77.76
N ARG A 408 -33.85 -0.44 76.87
CA ARG A 408 -34.57 -1.66 77.29
C ARG A 408 -33.71 -2.71 77.97
N ARG A 409 -32.41 -2.76 77.68
CA ARG A 409 -31.47 -3.63 78.42
C ARG A 409 -31.22 -3.14 79.85
N TRP A 410 -31.33 -1.83 80.09
CA TRP A 410 -31.12 -1.19 81.39
C TRP A 410 -32.40 -0.96 82.22
N VAL A 411 -33.59 -1.27 81.69
CA VAL A 411 -34.83 -1.36 82.49
C VAL A 411 -34.97 -2.79 83.03
N PRO A 412 -34.66 -3.06 84.32
CA PRO A 412 -35.02 -4.32 84.93
C PRO A 412 -36.55 -4.44 85.03
N SER A 413 -37.08 -5.66 84.92
CA SER A 413 -38.51 -5.92 85.02
C SER A 413 -39.08 -5.45 86.36
N ILE A 414 -39.84 -4.35 86.32
CA ILE A 414 -40.59 -3.81 87.45
C ILE A 414 -42.03 -3.63 86.97
N GLN A 415 -42.95 -4.38 87.59
CA GLN A 415 -44.34 -4.63 87.16
C GLN A 415 -44.39 -5.56 85.92
N LEU A 416 -45.02 -6.74 85.96
CA LEU A 416 -45.85 -7.39 87.00
C LEU A 416 -45.26 -8.75 87.41
#